data_AF-A0A101X1B4-F1
#
_entry.id   AF-A0A101X1B4-F1
#
_cell.length_a   1.000
_cell.length_b   1.000
_cell.length_c   1.000
_cell.angle_alpha   90.00
_cell.angle_beta   90.00
_cell.angle_gamma   90.00
#
_symmetry.space_group_name_H-M   'P 1'
#
loop_
_entity.id
_entity.type
_entity.pdbx_description
1 polymer ?
#
loop_
_entity_poly.entity_id
_entity_poly.type
_entity_poly.pdbx_seq_one_letter_code
_entity_poly.pdbx_strand_id
1 'polypeptide(L)'
;MSNFRKLSLLRTGEVSMAVAIINGEKHVLINDETTEIIKEVNRLLGLRHCTTCGRLVRAEELGYVEIIGNKVVRAVCMDCLKQLHSQIIDIFNKCA
;
A
#
# COMPACT_ATOMS: atom_id res chain seq x y z
N MET A 1 9.74 -10.34 -22.15
CA MET A 1 9.54 -10.50 -20.70
C MET A 1 9.35 -9.12 -20.11
N SER A 2 8.23 -8.87 -19.42
CA SER A 2 7.93 -7.56 -18.84
C SER A 2 8.79 -7.34 -17.58
N ASN A 3 9.55 -6.27 -17.53
CA ASN A 3 10.39 -5.92 -16.38
C ASN A 3 9.57 -5.12 -15.36
N PHE A 4 8.96 -5.84 -14.40
CA PHE A 4 8.35 -5.23 -13.23
C PHE A 4 9.43 -4.65 -12.31
N ARG A 5 9.32 -3.35 -12.00
CA ARG A 5 10.29 -2.68 -11.12
C ARG A 5 9.72 -2.40 -9.74
N LYS A 6 8.47 -1.96 -9.67
CA LYS A 6 7.86 -1.46 -8.44
C LYS A 6 6.34 -1.61 -8.44
N LEU A 7 5.77 -1.95 -7.29
CA LEU A 7 4.35 -1.83 -6.97
C LEU A 7 4.22 -1.09 -5.64
N SER A 8 3.44 -0.02 -5.63
CA SER A 8 2.92 0.59 -4.41
C SER A 8 1.43 0.36 -4.37
N LEU A 9 0.93 -0.23 -3.30
CA LEU A 9 -0.49 -0.46 -3.07
C LEU A 9 -0.91 0.29 -1.82
N LEU A 10 -1.85 1.20 -1.97
CA LEU A 10 -2.50 1.94 -0.90
C LEU A 10 -3.95 1.43 -0.76
N ARG A 11 -4.39 1.24 0.48
CA ARG A 11 -5.73 0.82 0.85
C ARG A 11 -6.17 1.66 2.04
N THR A 12 -7.27 2.35 1.84
CA THR A 12 -7.95 3.19 2.82
C THR A 12 -9.43 2.83 2.72
N GLY A 13 -10.22 3.03 3.77
CA GLY A 13 -11.58 2.46 3.90
C GLY A 13 -12.39 2.37 2.60
N GLU A 14 -12.50 3.48 1.86
CA GLU A 14 -13.27 3.57 0.61
C GLU A 14 -12.40 3.63 -0.66
N VAL A 15 -11.09 3.82 -0.52
CA VAL A 15 -10.19 4.04 -1.66
C VAL A 15 -9.04 3.07 -1.63
N SER A 16 -8.87 2.33 -2.72
CA SER A 16 -7.66 1.59 -3.02
C SER A 16 -6.98 2.16 -4.25
N MET A 17 -5.65 2.18 -4.23
CA MET A 17 -4.85 2.63 -5.37
C MET A 17 -3.63 1.75 -5.51
N ALA A 18 -3.40 1.24 -6.72
CA ALA A 18 -2.19 0.52 -7.08
C ALA A 18 -1.41 1.31 -8.11
N VAL A 19 -0.12 1.54 -7.85
CA VAL A 19 0.81 2.17 -8.77
C VAL A 19 1.91 1.17 -9.10
N ALA A 20 1.96 0.75 -10.36
CA ALA A 20 2.97 -0.18 -10.85
C ALA A 20 3.92 0.50 -11.85
N ILE A 21 5.20 0.14 -11.83
CA ILE A 21 6.17 0.52 -12.86
C ILE A 21 6.56 -0.73 -13.64
N ILE A 22 6.13 -0.81 -14.90
CA ILE A 22 6.34 -1.97 -15.78
C ILE A 22 7.04 -1.46 -17.03
N ASN A 23 8.19 -2.04 -17.38
CA ASN A 23 8.99 -1.60 -18.55
C ASN A 23 9.38 -0.11 -18.53
N GLY A 24 9.40 0.53 -17.35
CA GLY A 24 9.66 1.96 -17.21
C GLY A 24 8.42 2.85 -17.29
N GLU A 25 7.26 2.30 -17.64
CA GLU A 25 5.99 3.01 -17.69
C GLU A 25 5.24 2.90 -16.37
N LYS A 26 4.58 4.00 -15.98
CA LYS A 26 3.77 4.08 -14.76
C LYS A 26 2.32 3.73 -15.09
N HIS A 27 1.80 2.71 -14.42
CA HIS A 27 0.40 2.31 -14.48
C HIS A 27 -0.25 2.62 -13.14
N VAL A 28 -1.45 3.19 -13.17
CA VAL A 28 -2.22 3.56 -11.98
C VAL A 28 -3.60 2.95 -12.12
N LEU A 29 -4.02 2.20 -11.09
CA LEU A 29 -5.35 1.61 -10.96
C LEU A 29 -5.98 2.09 -9.66
N ILE A 30 -7.29 2.32 -9.66
CA ILE A 30 -8.02 2.88 -8.52
C ILE A 30 -9.30 2.06 -8.27
N ASN A 31 -9.65 1.86 -6.99
CA ASN A 31 -10.86 1.19 -6.54
C ASN A 31 -11.02 -0.20 -7.18
N ASP A 32 -12.13 -0.44 -7.89
CA ASP A 32 -12.49 -1.75 -8.44
C ASP A 32 -11.39 -2.34 -9.33
N GLU A 33 -10.64 -1.50 -10.06
CA GLU A 33 -9.53 -1.90 -10.91
C GLU A 33 -8.36 -2.53 -10.13
N THR A 34 -8.29 -2.29 -8.82
CA THR A 34 -7.22 -2.83 -7.96
C THR A 34 -7.50 -4.24 -7.43
N THR A 35 -8.70 -4.78 -7.67
CA THR A 35 -9.18 -6.03 -7.06
C THR A 35 -8.21 -7.20 -7.24
N GLU A 36 -7.76 -7.45 -8.48
CA GLU A 36 -6.85 -8.56 -8.77
C GLU A 36 -5.44 -8.33 -8.19
N ILE A 37 -4.98 -7.08 -8.15
CA ILE A 37 -3.71 -6.75 -7.49
C ILE A 37 -3.79 -6.99 -5.99
N ILE A 38 -4.90 -6.60 -5.35
CA ILE A 38 -5.09 -6.80 -3.91
C ILE A 38 -5.05 -8.29 -3.57
N LYS A 39 -5.78 -9.13 -4.33
CA LYS A 39 -5.79 -10.58 -4.15
C LYS A 39 -4.39 -11.17 -4.25
N GLU A 40 -3.64 -10.81 -5.28
CA GLU A 40 -2.31 -11.36 -5.51
C GLU A 40 -1.31 -10.90 -4.44
N VAL A 41 -1.37 -9.62 -4.04
CA VAL A 41 -0.55 -9.09 -2.94
C VAL A 41 -0.86 -9.83 -1.63
N ASN A 42 -2.13 -10.05 -1.30
CA ASN A 42 -2.50 -10.78 -0.09
C ASN A 42 -1.98 -12.22 -0.10
N ARG A 43 -2.10 -12.90 -1.25
CA ARG A 43 -1.58 -14.26 -1.46
C ARG A 43 -0.08 -14.36 -1.27
N LEU A 44 0.68 -13.35 -1.72
CA LEU A 44 2.16 -13.37 -1.69
C LEU A 44 2.75 -12.92 -0.35
N LEU A 45 2.14 -11.97 0.34
CA LEU A 45 2.79 -11.33 1.50
C LEU A 45 2.61 -12.08 2.81
N GLY A 46 1.53 -12.85 3.00
CA GLY A 46 1.26 -13.55 4.27
C GLY A 46 1.28 -12.61 5.48
N LEU A 47 2.11 -12.92 6.48
CA LEU A 47 2.33 -12.05 7.64
C LEU A 47 3.54 -11.11 7.44
N ARG A 48 3.40 -9.86 7.85
CA ARG A 48 4.47 -8.84 7.78
C ARG A 48 4.53 -7.98 9.03
N HIS A 49 5.73 -7.54 9.38
CA HIS A 49 5.88 -6.51 10.39
C HIS A 49 5.50 -5.14 9.79
N CYS A 50 4.64 -4.41 10.47
CA CYS A 50 4.37 -3.02 10.16
C CYS A 50 5.66 -2.21 10.37
N THR A 51 6.16 -1.55 9.33
CA THR A 51 7.38 -0.73 9.37
C THR A 51 7.27 0.42 10.38
N THR A 52 6.07 0.92 10.65
CA THR A 52 5.84 2.02 11.61
C THR A 52 5.78 1.56 13.07
N CYS A 53 4.94 0.58 13.42
CA CYS A 53 4.71 0.17 14.81
C CYS A 53 5.33 -1.18 15.22
N GLY A 54 5.97 -1.89 14.29
CA GLY A 54 6.62 -3.19 14.55
C GLY A 54 5.66 -4.37 14.75
N ARG A 55 4.34 -4.17 14.86
CA ARG A 55 3.37 -5.26 15.01
C ARG A 55 3.39 -6.20 13.80
N LEU A 56 3.25 -7.50 14.06
CA LEU A 56 3.00 -8.49 13.04
C LEU A 56 1.52 -8.40 12.59
N VAL A 57 1.29 -8.22 11.31
CA VAL A 57 -0.04 -8.01 10.70
C VAL A 57 -0.21 -8.90 9.47
N ARG A 58 -1.46 -9.31 9.21
CA ARG A 58 -1.82 -10.02 7.99
C ARG A 58 -1.81 -9.08 6.78
N ALA A 59 -1.57 -9.61 5.59
CA ALA A 59 -1.52 -8.82 4.37
C ALA A 59 -2.82 -8.05 4.09
N GLU A 60 -3.97 -8.61 4.48
CA GLU A 60 -5.30 -7.98 4.39
C GLU A 60 -5.40 -6.74 5.29
N GLU A 61 -4.61 -6.69 6.36
CA GLU A 61 -4.60 -5.60 7.35
C GLU A 61 -3.55 -4.52 7.04
N LEU A 62 -2.80 -4.68 5.96
CA LEU A 62 -1.88 -3.67 5.46
C LEU A 62 -2.63 -2.59 4.68
N GLY A 63 -2.49 -1.34 5.14
CA GLY A 63 -3.00 -0.15 4.46
C GLY A 63 -2.04 0.35 3.38
N TYR A 64 -0.74 0.08 3.50
CA TYR A 64 0.23 0.44 2.46
C TYR A 64 1.30 -0.64 2.30
N VAL A 65 1.61 -0.99 1.06
CA VAL A 65 2.67 -1.93 0.71
C VAL A 65 3.50 -1.35 -0.43
N GLU A 66 4.82 -1.45 -0.32
CA GLU A 66 5.74 -1.15 -1.41
C GLU A 66 6.64 -2.36 -1.69
N ILE A 67 6.62 -2.81 -2.94
CA ILE A 67 7.39 -3.95 -3.44
C ILE A 67 8.30 -3.44 -4.54
N ILE A 68 9.60 -3.75 -4.45
CA ILE A 68 10.60 -3.44 -5.48
C ILE A 68 11.25 -4.75 -5.92
N GLY A 69 11.14 -5.07 -7.20
CA GLY A 69 11.46 -6.41 -7.71
C GLY A 69 10.65 -7.48 -6.99
N ASN A 70 11.31 -8.31 -6.18
CA ASN A 70 10.69 -9.37 -5.37
C ASN A 70 10.73 -9.10 -3.85
N LYS A 71 11.11 -7.89 -3.43
CA LYS A 71 11.27 -7.54 -2.01
C LYS A 71 10.21 -6.55 -1.56
N VAL A 72 9.59 -6.85 -0.43
CA VAL A 72 8.71 -5.93 0.29
C VAL A 72 9.59 -4.96 1.05
N VAL A 73 9.66 -3.71 0.60
CA VAL A 73 10.53 -2.68 1.20
C VAL A 73 9.80 -1.84 2.24
N ARG A 74 8.46 -1.80 2.18
CA ARG A 74 7.63 -1.12 3.17
C ARG A 74 6.28 -1.84 3.29
N ALA A 75 5.81 -1.99 4.52
CA ALA A 75 4.50 -2.54 4.84
C ALA A 75 3.95 -1.79 6.05
N VAL A 76 2.81 -1.11 5.92
CA VAL A 76 2.22 -0.28 6.99
C VAL A 76 0.81 -0.80 7.27
N CYS A 77 0.50 -1.08 8.54
CA CYS A 77 -0.84 -1.50 8.92
C CYS A 77 -1.85 -0.37 8.75
N MET A 78 -3.13 -0.74 8.57
CA MET A 78 -4.22 0.22 8.42
C MET A 78 -4.31 1.20 9.58
N ASP A 79 -4.04 0.78 10.81
CA ASP A 79 -4.12 1.67 11.98
C ASP A 79 -3.07 2.78 11.92
N CYS A 80 -1.81 2.44 11.61
CA CYS A 80 -0.74 3.43 11.48
C CYS A 80 -0.99 4.36 10.28
N LEU A 81 -1.55 3.85 9.19
CA LEU A 81 -1.91 4.67 8.04
C LEU A 81 -3.04 5.66 8.40
N LYS A 82 -4.08 5.21 9.10
CA LYS A 82 -5.18 6.06 9.58
C LYS A 82 -4.69 7.15 10.53
N GLN A 83 -3.78 6.82 11.44
CA GLN A 83 -3.16 7.80 12.34
C GLN A 83 -2.41 8.88 11.55
N LEU A 84 -1.64 8.50 10.54
CA LEU A 84 -0.94 9.46 9.67
C LEU A 84 -1.93 10.36 8.91
N HIS A 85 -3.01 9.79 8.36
CA HIS A 85 -4.04 10.58 7.70
C HIS A 85 -4.71 11.59 8.65
N SER A 86 -5.05 11.18 9.87
CA SER A 86 -5.62 12.09 10.88
C SER A 86 -4.66 13.23 11.20
N GLN A 87 -3.36 12.95 11.38
CA GLN A 87 -2.36 13.98 11.64
C GLN A 87 -2.24 14.97 10.50
N ILE A 88 -2.30 14.51 9.25
CA ILE A 88 -2.27 15.38 8.06
C ILE A 88 -3.52 16.28 8.03
N ILE A 89 -4.72 15.70 8.24
CA ILE A 89 -5.97 16.47 8.27
C ILE A 89 -5.94 17.53 9.38
N ASP A 90 -5.47 17.16 10.58
CA ASP A 90 -5.34 18.10 11.70
C ASP A 90 -4.39 19.26 11.39
N ILE A 91 -3.30 19.01 10.65
CA ILE A 91 -2.38 20.06 10.19
C ILE A 91 -3.08 20.97 9.18
N PHE A 92 -3.77 20.42 8.18
CA PHE A 92 -4.50 21.22 7.20
C PHE A 92 -5.57 22.09 7.83
N ASN A 93 -6.34 21.55 8.79
CA ASN A 93 -7.38 22.29 9.50
C ASN A 93 -6.82 23.38 10.42
N LYS A 94 -5.56 23.26 10.88
CA LYS A 94 -4.87 24.30 11.65
C LYS A 94 -4.27 25.40 10.76
N CYS A 95 -4.17 25.18 9.45
CA CYS A 95 -3.67 26.15 8.48
C CYS A 95 -4.78 26.91 7.73
N ALA A 96 -6.05 26.63 8.04
CA ALA A 96 -7.24 27.33 7.55
C ALA A 96 -7.76 28.33 8.60
#